data_AF-A0A1B9KVQ7-F1
#
_entry.id   AF-A0A1B9KVQ7-F1
#
_cell.length_a   1.000
_cell.length_b   1.000
_cell.length_c   1.000
_cell.angle_alpha   90.00
_cell.angle_beta   90.00
_cell.angle_gamma   90.00
#
_symmetry.space_group_name_H-M   'P 1'
#
loop_
_entity.id
_entity.type
_entity.pdbx_description
1 polymer ?
#
loop_
_entity_poly.entity_id
_entity_poly.type
_entity_poly.pdbx_seq_one_letter_code
_entity_poly.pdbx_strand_id
1 'polypeptide(L)'
;MTYPEANPEQHHAEKVEQFDYDPTGNKISETQALAPMPFHANIAKGNRLTFFSDKHFEYDRFGNLIAEKRGKNHSLVTHYQYDCRHRLIKVIKPTGIIITYTYDAFNRRTSKTVDGKTTEFIWQGSRLIAETDNDKHWQSYLYEPDSYRPLALVHGNAQQDNIKLYWYQNDHLGTPIALTGSLGDTLYECQYNAYGQIINETHHQDDIDSLPDNPLRFQGQYYDEETGLHYNLNRYYDPFTGRYITQDLLGMLGGLNSYQYVNGDPINWIDPLGLIKVENNGFEGIAEKEVTHAVTHFPKNPNDLSKILEVEPKVTTTQHKTTRMVWEPNSNTRIRYESHPGDSGIFNPRHHGEHYHIEIKPNNLTWNQAKRQNAIQKVKPEDYKLGHGTGFLPGEKHPGQ
;
A
#
# COMPACT_ATOMS: atom_id res chain seq x y z
N MET A 1 -12.17 -26.93 37.24
CA MET A 1 -11.31 -27.04 36.05
C MET A 1 -10.28 -25.93 36.14
N THR A 2 -9.05 -26.28 36.48
CA THR A 2 -7.90 -25.37 36.43
C THR A 2 -7.40 -25.40 34.99
N TYR A 3 -7.45 -24.25 34.31
CA TYR A 3 -6.79 -24.11 33.02
C TYR A 3 -5.28 -24.22 33.25
N PRO A 4 -4.53 -24.94 32.40
CA PRO A 4 -3.07 -24.98 32.52
C PRO A 4 -2.50 -23.56 32.41
N GLU A 5 -1.56 -23.23 33.29
CA GLU A 5 -0.79 -21.99 33.19
C GLU A 5 0.02 -22.03 31.88
N ALA A 6 -0.24 -21.07 31.00
CA ALA A 6 0.53 -20.91 29.77
C ALA A 6 1.96 -20.49 30.13
N ASN A 7 2.94 -21.32 29.78
CA ASN A 7 4.35 -20.96 29.89
C ASN A 7 4.66 -19.87 28.83
N PRO A 8 5.06 -18.65 29.22
CA PRO A 8 5.36 -17.57 28.26
C PRO A 8 6.49 -17.91 27.28
N GLU A 9 7.33 -18.89 27.61
CA GLU A 9 8.47 -19.32 26.80
C GLU A 9 8.16 -20.52 25.89
N GLN A 10 6.99 -21.15 26.01
CA GLN A 10 6.55 -22.16 25.05
C GLN A 10 6.00 -21.44 23.81
N HIS A 11 6.88 -21.15 22.86
CA HIS A 11 6.49 -20.79 21.51
C HIS A 11 5.73 -21.97 20.88
N HIS A 12 4.40 -21.95 20.95
CA HIS A 12 3.52 -22.95 20.35
C HIS A 12 3.43 -22.86 18.81
N ALA A 13 4.17 -21.95 18.18
CA ALA A 13 4.19 -21.81 16.74
C ALA A 13 5.32 -22.67 16.15
N GLU A 14 4.96 -23.76 15.46
CA GLU A 14 5.89 -24.59 14.67
C GLU A 14 6.53 -23.82 13.49
N LYS A 15 5.99 -22.64 13.19
CA LYS A 15 6.37 -21.76 12.07
C LYS A 15 6.51 -20.33 12.58
N VAL A 16 7.72 -19.78 12.52
CA VAL A 16 8.02 -18.41 12.95
C VAL A 16 8.36 -17.56 11.74
N GLU A 17 7.63 -16.46 11.56
CA GLU A 17 8.00 -15.38 10.65
C GLU A 17 8.71 -14.28 11.46
N GLN A 18 9.82 -13.76 10.92
CA GLN A 18 10.55 -12.66 11.55
C GLN A 18 10.83 -11.58 10.52
N PHE A 19 10.62 -10.32 10.89
CA PHE A 19 10.79 -9.16 10.03
C PHE A 19 11.68 -8.14 10.71
N ASP A 20 12.68 -7.64 9.98
CA ASP A 20 13.48 -6.49 10.41
C ASP A 20 13.14 -5.29 9.52
N TYR A 21 13.02 -4.12 10.15
CA TYR A 21 12.70 -2.87 9.48
C TYR A 21 13.81 -1.84 9.69
N ASP A 22 14.05 -1.01 8.68
CA ASP A 22 14.84 0.20 8.86
C ASP A 22 14.04 1.31 9.59
N PRO A 23 14.69 2.41 10.03
CA PRO A 23 14.01 3.51 10.72
C PRO A 23 12.89 4.21 9.92
N THR A 24 12.80 3.96 8.61
CA THR A 24 11.77 4.51 7.73
C THR A 24 10.64 3.51 7.44
N GLY A 25 10.69 2.33 8.05
CA GLY A 25 9.65 1.31 7.94
C GLY A 25 9.76 0.42 6.70
N ASN A 26 10.87 0.43 5.95
CA ASN A 26 11.05 -0.59 4.91
C ASN A 26 11.44 -1.92 5.56
N LYS A 27 10.81 -3.00 5.12
CA LYS A 27 11.21 -4.38 5.47
C LYS A 27 12.56 -4.69 4.81
N ILE A 28 13.61 -4.79 5.63
CA ILE A 28 14.99 -5.04 5.18
C ILE A 28 15.43 -6.50 5.32
N SER A 29 14.73 -7.27 6.14
CA SER A 29 14.93 -8.71 6.31
C SER A 29 13.60 -9.40 6.53
N GLU A 30 13.45 -10.60 5.97
CA GLU A 30 12.30 -11.46 6.19
C GLU A 30 12.74 -12.92 6.29
N THR A 31 12.51 -13.52 7.45
CA THR A 31 12.55 -14.97 7.61
C THR A 31 11.14 -15.50 7.40
N GLN A 32 10.92 -16.20 6.28
CA GLN A 32 9.65 -16.89 6.05
C GLN A 32 9.65 -18.25 6.73
N ALA A 33 8.49 -18.68 7.22
CA ALA A 33 8.32 -19.93 7.94
C ALA A 33 8.85 -21.20 7.22
N LEU A 34 8.87 -21.18 5.88
CA LEU A 34 9.32 -22.30 5.04
C LEU A 34 10.61 -22.01 4.26
N ALA A 35 11.20 -20.82 4.41
CA ALA A 35 12.42 -20.46 3.70
C ALA A 35 13.66 -20.93 4.47
N PRO A 36 14.68 -21.51 3.79
CA PRO A 36 15.88 -22.00 4.46
C PRO A 36 16.81 -20.88 4.95
N MET A 37 16.67 -19.67 4.39
CA MET A 37 17.47 -18.49 4.73
C MET A 37 16.59 -17.24 4.69
N PRO A 38 16.91 -16.20 5.48
CA PRO A 38 16.23 -14.92 5.40
C PRO A 38 16.41 -14.25 4.03
N PHE A 39 15.37 -13.57 3.57
CA PHE A 39 15.46 -12.64 2.45
C PHE A 39 15.96 -11.31 2.95
N HIS A 40 16.84 -10.67 2.17
CA HIS A 40 17.37 -9.35 2.46
C HIS A 40 16.97 -8.35 1.39
N ALA A 41 16.81 -7.09 1.80
CA ALA A 41 16.47 -5.99 0.93
C ALA A 41 17.60 -4.96 0.84
N ASN A 42 17.75 -4.35 -0.33
CA ASN A 42 18.46 -3.07 -0.45
C ASN A 42 17.45 -1.97 -0.75
N ILE A 43 17.54 -0.88 0.00
CA ILE A 43 16.70 0.30 -0.15
C ILE A 43 17.57 1.46 -0.66
N ALA A 44 17.06 2.20 -1.63
CA ALA A 44 17.62 3.45 -2.11
C ALA A 44 16.75 4.64 -1.70
N LYS A 45 17.32 5.84 -1.86
CA LYS A 45 16.70 7.12 -1.53
C LYS A 45 15.21 7.20 -1.92
N GLY A 46 14.40 7.68 -0.97
CA GLY A 46 12.95 7.82 -1.15
C GLY A 46 12.22 6.48 -1.05
N ASN A 47 12.71 5.57 -0.20
CA ASN A 47 12.11 4.27 0.13
C ASN A 47 11.98 3.29 -1.05
N ARG A 48 12.85 3.40 -2.06
CA ARG A 48 12.78 2.55 -3.27
C ARG A 48 13.50 1.22 -3.03
N LEU A 49 12.77 0.12 -3.08
CA LEU A 49 13.36 -1.23 -3.02
C LEU A 49 14.19 -1.46 -4.27
N THR A 50 15.52 -1.60 -4.20
CA THR A 50 16.36 -1.90 -5.37
C THR A 50 16.68 -3.38 -5.51
N PHE A 51 16.59 -4.12 -4.41
CA PHE A 51 16.83 -5.56 -4.36
C PHE A 51 16.00 -6.20 -3.25
N PHE A 52 15.47 -7.40 -3.49
CA PHE A 52 14.85 -8.26 -2.47
C PHE A 52 14.98 -9.73 -2.87
N SER A 53 15.60 -10.54 -2.00
CA SER A 53 15.86 -11.96 -2.26
C SER A 53 16.71 -12.21 -3.52
N ASP A 54 16.12 -12.51 -4.68
CA ASP A 54 16.80 -12.68 -5.97
C ASP A 54 16.38 -11.64 -7.04
N LYS A 55 15.47 -10.74 -6.67
CA LYS A 55 14.87 -9.75 -7.57
C LYS A 55 15.55 -8.40 -7.45
N HIS A 56 15.80 -7.77 -8.59
CA HIS A 56 16.23 -6.39 -8.70
C HIS A 56 15.12 -5.53 -9.29
N PHE A 57 14.99 -4.31 -8.81
CA PHE A 57 13.85 -3.45 -9.14
C PHE A 57 14.35 -2.08 -9.62
N GLU A 58 13.72 -1.59 -10.69
CA GLU A 58 14.03 -0.30 -11.29
C GLU A 58 12.78 0.58 -11.33
N TYR A 59 12.95 1.87 -11.06
CA TYR A 59 11.84 2.83 -10.93
C TYR A 59 12.02 3.99 -11.89
N ASP A 60 10.90 4.56 -12.34
CA ASP A 60 10.92 5.83 -13.04
C ASP A 60 11.23 7.01 -12.09
N ARG A 61 11.29 8.22 -12.66
CA ARG A 61 11.52 9.46 -11.89
C ARG A 61 10.39 9.78 -10.89
N PHE A 62 9.21 9.21 -11.06
CA PHE A 62 8.03 9.41 -10.20
C PHE A 62 7.91 8.33 -9.11
N GLY A 63 8.76 7.31 -9.14
CA GLY A 63 8.73 6.22 -8.15
C GLY A 63 7.78 5.10 -8.53
N ASN A 64 7.43 4.95 -9.80
CA ASN A 64 6.72 3.76 -10.26
C ASN A 64 7.72 2.67 -10.62
N LEU A 65 7.51 1.44 -10.17
CA LEU A 65 8.30 0.27 -10.58
C LEU A 65 8.14 0.03 -12.08
N ILE A 66 9.21 0.13 -12.87
CA ILE A 66 9.20 -0.06 -14.33
C ILE A 66 9.84 -1.36 -14.81
N ALA A 67 10.70 -1.98 -13.99
CA ALA A 67 11.25 -3.29 -14.28
C ALA A 67 11.54 -4.10 -13.02
N GLU A 68 11.18 -5.38 -13.03
CA GLU A 68 11.64 -6.41 -12.10
C GLU A 68 12.55 -7.37 -12.87
N LYS A 69 13.76 -7.60 -12.37
CA LYS A 69 14.79 -8.44 -13.01
C LYS A 69 15.21 -9.57 -12.08
N ARG A 70 15.26 -10.80 -12.59
CA ARG A 70 15.77 -11.97 -11.87
C ARG A 70 16.54 -12.93 -12.79
N GLY A 71 17.08 -13.99 -12.19
CA GLY A 71 17.85 -15.00 -12.90
C GLY A 71 19.26 -14.57 -13.26
N LYS A 72 20.05 -15.52 -13.79
CA LYS A 72 21.47 -15.30 -14.12
C LYS A 72 21.62 -14.13 -15.10
N ASN A 73 22.45 -13.16 -14.74
CA ASN A 73 22.69 -11.95 -15.52
C ASN A 73 21.43 -11.13 -15.83
N HIS A 74 20.40 -11.20 -14.98
CA HIS A 74 19.14 -10.46 -15.15
C HIS A 74 18.40 -10.79 -16.46
N SER A 75 18.46 -12.05 -16.89
CA SER A 75 17.86 -12.51 -18.15
C SER A 75 16.33 -12.56 -18.14
N LEU A 76 15.70 -12.65 -16.96
CA LEU A 76 14.25 -12.68 -16.81
C LEU A 76 13.78 -11.31 -16.35
N VAL A 77 13.16 -10.55 -17.26
CA VAL A 77 12.71 -9.18 -16.99
C VAL A 77 11.20 -9.07 -17.16
N THR A 78 10.52 -8.58 -16.13
CA THR A 78 9.13 -8.11 -16.20
C THR A 78 9.15 -6.60 -16.35
N HIS A 79 8.45 -6.05 -17.36
CA HIS A 79 8.33 -4.61 -17.57
C HIS A 79 6.94 -4.11 -17.21
N TYR A 80 6.87 -2.91 -16.64
CA TYR A 80 5.63 -2.27 -16.22
C TYR A 80 5.51 -0.90 -16.89
N GLN A 81 4.31 -0.55 -17.36
CA GLN A 81 4.02 0.73 -18.00
C GLN A 81 2.82 1.40 -17.34
N TYR A 82 2.91 2.71 -17.16
CA TYR A 82 1.91 3.52 -16.46
C TYR A 82 1.38 4.62 -17.36
N ASP A 83 0.15 5.05 -17.11
CA ASP A 83 -0.39 6.25 -17.72
C ASP A 83 0.05 7.54 -16.99
N CYS A 84 -0.41 8.69 -17.47
CA CYS A 84 -0.08 9.99 -16.88
C CYS A 84 -0.67 10.23 -15.49
N ARG A 85 -1.54 9.34 -15.00
CA ARG A 85 -2.10 9.33 -13.64
C ARG A 85 -1.41 8.30 -12.75
N HIS A 86 -0.29 7.72 -13.19
CA HIS A 86 0.48 6.69 -12.49
C HIS A 86 -0.28 5.37 -12.28
N ARG A 87 -1.25 5.07 -13.16
CA ARG A 87 -2.00 3.80 -13.13
C ARG A 87 -1.30 2.78 -14.02
N LEU A 88 -1.14 1.54 -13.53
CA LEU A 88 -0.48 0.47 -14.28
C LEU A 88 -1.36 0.06 -15.48
N ILE A 89 -0.95 0.34 -16.71
CA ILE A 89 -1.75 0.03 -17.90
C ILE A 89 -1.24 -1.18 -18.67
N LYS A 90 0.02 -1.61 -18.42
CA LYS A 90 0.60 -2.77 -19.11
C LYS A 90 1.70 -3.44 -18.30
N VAL A 91 1.71 -4.77 -18.34
CA VAL A 91 2.82 -5.62 -17.87
C VAL A 91 3.28 -6.52 -19.02
N ILE A 92 4.59 -6.67 -19.19
CA ILE A 92 5.19 -7.59 -20.15
C ILE A 92 6.06 -8.57 -19.37
N LYS A 93 5.67 -9.84 -19.35
CA LYS A 93 6.39 -10.89 -18.61
C LYS A 93 7.61 -11.39 -19.41
N PRO A 94 8.60 -12.04 -18.76
CA PRO A 94 9.76 -12.61 -19.46
C PRO A 94 9.39 -13.63 -20.55
N THR A 95 8.23 -14.27 -20.41
CA THR A 95 7.66 -15.23 -21.37
C THR A 95 7.14 -14.57 -22.64
N GLY A 96 7.03 -13.23 -22.68
CA GLY A 96 6.40 -12.48 -23.77
C GLY A 96 4.91 -12.24 -23.60
N ILE A 97 4.27 -12.80 -22.56
CA ILE A 97 2.86 -12.55 -22.24
C ILE A 97 2.68 -11.06 -21.94
N ILE A 98 1.70 -10.45 -22.62
CA ILE A 98 1.30 -9.06 -22.44
C ILE A 98 -0.02 -9.02 -21.68
N ILE A 99 -0.02 -8.24 -20.61
CA ILE A 99 -1.18 -7.96 -19.79
C ILE A 99 -1.49 -6.47 -19.92
N THR A 100 -2.74 -6.11 -20.15
CA THR A 100 -3.16 -4.70 -20.24
C THR A 100 -4.37 -4.45 -19.35
N TYR A 101 -4.46 -3.23 -18.82
CA TYR A 101 -5.53 -2.82 -17.93
C TYR A 101 -6.18 -1.53 -18.44
N THR A 102 -7.49 -1.40 -18.23
CA THR A 102 -8.23 -0.16 -18.49
C THR A 102 -8.90 0.33 -17.22
N TYR A 103 -9.16 1.64 -17.14
CA TYR A 103 -9.69 2.29 -15.94
C TYR A 103 -10.68 3.38 -16.29
N ASP A 104 -11.64 3.60 -15.40
CA ASP A 104 -12.53 4.75 -15.47
C ASP A 104 -11.92 6.02 -14.84
N ALA A 105 -12.74 7.09 -14.77
CA ALA A 105 -12.33 8.37 -14.21
C ALA A 105 -12.11 8.36 -12.67
N PHE A 106 -12.68 7.37 -11.98
CA PHE A 106 -12.61 7.18 -10.53
C PHE A 106 -11.49 6.22 -10.10
N ASN A 107 -10.57 5.91 -11.03
CA ASN A 107 -9.45 5.00 -10.80
C ASN A 107 -9.85 3.52 -10.67
N ARG A 108 -11.09 3.15 -10.99
CA ARG A 108 -11.54 1.76 -10.93
C ARG A 108 -11.15 1.05 -12.21
N ARG A 109 -10.50 -0.10 -12.08
CA ARG A 109 -10.15 -0.97 -13.21
C ARG A 109 -11.42 -1.47 -13.87
N THR A 110 -11.64 -1.14 -15.14
CA THR A 110 -12.82 -1.54 -15.92
C THR A 110 -12.60 -2.85 -16.66
N SER A 111 -11.36 -3.16 -17.06
CA SER A 111 -11.03 -4.46 -17.63
C SER A 111 -9.55 -4.82 -17.45
N LYS A 112 -9.26 -6.12 -17.55
CA LYS A 112 -7.92 -6.66 -17.81
C LYS A 112 -7.96 -7.53 -19.05
N THR A 113 -6.90 -7.49 -19.86
CA THR A 113 -6.73 -8.38 -21.00
C THR A 113 -5.40 -9.13 -20.86
N VAL A 114 -5.47 -10.46 -20.85
CA VAL A 114 -4.34 -11.38 -20.73
C VAL A 114 -4.35 -12.29 -21.95
N ASP A 115 -3.31 -12.21 -22.78
CA ASP A 115 -3.16 -13.04 -23.99
C ASP A 115 -4.43 -13.07 -24.89
N GLY A 116 -5.06 -11.90 -25.05
CA GLY A 116 -6.28 -11.72 -25.86
C GLY A 116 -7.60 -12.07 -25.17
N LYS A 117 -7.59 -12.68 -23.98
CA LYS A 117 -8.80 -12.90 -23.16
C LYS A 117 -9.05 -11.67 -22.28
N THR A 118 -10.29 -11.18 -22.27
CA THR A 118 -10.62 -9.94 -21.55
C THR A 118 -11.62 -10.22 -20.45
N THR A 119 -11.25 -9.85 -19.22
CA THR A 119 -12.16 -9.83 -18.07
C THR A 119 -12.59 -8.39 -17.82
N GLU A 120 -13.89 -8.17 -17.75
CA GLU A 120 -14.52 -6.89 -17.40
C GLU A 120 -14.91 -6.88 -15.93
N PHE A 121 -14.86 -5.71 -15.30
CA PHE A 121 -15.11 -5.53 -13.87
C PHE A 121 -16.25 -4.54 -13.62
N ILE A 122 -17.16 -4.92 -12.73
CA ILE A 122 -18.36 -4.14 -12.38
C ILE A 122 -18.25 -3.66 -10.94
N TRP A 123 -18.58 -2.40 -10.71
CA TRP A 123 -18.30 -1.69 -9.45
C TRP A 123 -19.54 -1.05 -8.83
N GLN A 124 -19.67 -1.14 -7.51
CA GLN A 124 -20.60 -0.36 -6.70
C GLN A 124 -19.80 0.63 -5.82
N GLY A 125 -19.82 1.91 -6.18
CA GLY A 125 -18.89 2.87 -5.58
C GLY A 125 -17.45 2.43 -5.82
N SER A 126 -16.69 2.24 -4.74
CA SER A 126 -15.30 1.75 -4.75
C SER A 126 -15.16 0.24 -4.53
N ARG A 127 -16.28 -0.50 -4.44
CA ARG A 127 -16.29 -1.96 -4.23
C ARG A 127 -16.47 -2.70 -5.56
N LEU A 128 -15.60 -3.66 -5.83
CA LEU A 128 -15.75 -4.58 -6.97
C LEU A 128 -16.88 -5.54 -6.63
N ILE A 129 -17.91 -5.64 -7.47
CA ILE A 129 -19.08 -6.48 -7.16
C ILE A 129 -19.26 -7.63 -8.16
N ALA A 130 -18.65 -7.56 -9.33
CA ALA A 130 -18.67 -8.67 -10.27
C ALA A 130 -17.56 -8.58 -11.31
N GLU A 131 -17.28 -9.72 -11.94
CA GLU A 131 -16.45 -9.81 -13.13
C GLU A 131 -17.06 -10.76 -14.16
N THR A 132 -16.70 -10.54 -15.43
CA THR A 132 -17.16 -11.37 -16.54
C THR A 132 -16.14 -11.43 -17.68
N ASP A 133 -16.10 -12.55 -18.41
CA ASP A 133 -15.42 -12.67 -19.71
C ASP A 133 -16.47 -12.86 -20.81
N ASN A 134 -16.92 -11.76 -21.41
CA ASN A 134 -17.86 -11.74 -22.53
C ASN A 134 -19.10 -12.64 -22.31
N ASP A 135 -19.73 -12.54 -21.14
CA ASP A 135 -20.92 -13.30 -20.71
C ASP A 135 -20.74 -14.84 -20.58
N LYS A 136 -19.54 -15.38 -20.79
CA LYS A 136 -19.24 -16.82 -20.69
C LYS A 136 -18.89 -17.26 -19.27
N HIS A 137 -18.20 -16.39 -18.55
CA HIS A 137 -17.91 -16.53 -17.14
C HIS A 137 -18.54 -15.34 -16.42
N TRP A 138 -19.26 -15.60 -15.33
CA TRP A 138 -19.88 -14.57 -14.52
C TRP A 138 -19.66 -14.90 -13.05
N GLN A 139 -19.09 -13.96 -12.31
CA GLN A 139 -18.83 -14.12 -10.90
C GLN A 139 -19.20 -12.82 -10.18
N SER A 140 -19.97 -12.92 -9.10
CA SER A 140 -20.40 -11.78 -8.30
C SER A 140 -20.02 -11.96 -6.84
N TYR A 141 -19.57 -10.87 -6.23
CA TYR A 141 -19.07 -10.81 -4.87
C TYR A 141 -20.08 -10.07 -4.00
N LEU A 142 -20.56 -10.74 -2.95
CA LEU A 142 -21.40 -10.15 -1.92
C LEU A 142 -20.52 -9.86 -0.70
N TYR A 143 -20.69 -8.67 -0.12
CA TYR A 143 -19.94 -8.21 1.04
C TYR A 143 -20.87 -8.02 2.23
N GLU A 144 -20.30 -8.05 3.42
CA GLU A 144 -21.01 -7.57 4.61
C GLU A 144 -21.38 -6.08 4.43
N PRO A 145 -22.48 -5.61 5.06
CA PRO A 145 -22.89 -4.21 4.98
C PRO A 145 -21.76 -3.25 5.34
N ASP A 146 -21.60 -2.20 4.53
CA ASP A 146 -20.63 -1.11 4.75
C ASP A 146 -19.16 -1.55 4.96
N SER A 147 -18.78 -2.72 4.44
CA SER A 147 -17.41 -3.24 4.51
C SER A 147 -16.90 -3.76 3.15
N TYR A 148 -15.65 -4.20 3.15
CA TYR A 148 -15.01 -4.96 2.06
C TYR A 148 -14.79 -6.43 2.47
N ARG A 149 -15.38 -6.89 3.58
CA ARG A 149 -15.33 -8.28 4.04
C ARG A 149 -16.27 -9.11 3.16
N PRO A 150 -15.75 -10.06 2.38
CA PRO A 150 -16.58 -10.83 1.46
C PRO A 150 -17.41 -11.85 2.24
N LEU A 151 -18.68 -11.96 1.89
CA LEU A 151 -19.67 -12.81 2.55
C LEU A 151 -19.99 -14.04 1.68
N ALA A 152 -20.28 -13.83 0.40
CA ALA A 152 -20.62 -14.90 -0.52
C ALA A 152 -20.14 -14.62 -1.94
N LEU A 153 -19.93 -15.70 -2.69
CA LEU A 153 -19.58 -15.68 -4.10
C LEU A 153 -20.71 -16.37 -4.87
N VAL A 154 -21.24 -15.66 -5.87
CA VAL A 154 -22.23 -16.19 -6.81
C VAL A 154 -21.51 -16.46 -8.12
N HIS A 155 -21.44 -17.74 -8.52
CA HIS A 155 -20.80 -18.16 -9.76
C HIS A 155 -21.85 -18.60 -10.77
N GLY A 156 -21.67 -18.17 -12.02
CA GLY A 156 -22.49 -18.55 -13.17
C GLY A 156 -23.51 -17.49 -13.57
N ASN A 157 -24.15 -17.73 -14.72
CA ASN A 157 -25.00 -16.77 -15.39
C ASN A 157 -26.49 -17.08 -15.15
N ALA A 158 -27.22 -16.12 -14.57
CA ALA A 158 -28.65 -16.24 -14.30
C ALA A 158 -29.49 -16.53 -15.54
N GLN A 159 -29.06 -16.08 -16.73
CA GLN A 159 -29.77 -16.32 -17.99
C GLN A 159 -29.67 -17.78 -18.44
N GLN A 160 -28.71 -18.55 -17.91
CA GLN A 160 -28.45 -19.94 -18.26
C GLN A 160 -28.92 -20.92 -17.18
N ASP A 161 -29.64 -20.45 -16.15
CA ASP A 161 -30.13 -21.24 -15.01
C ASP A 161 -29.05 -22.10 -14.32
N ASN A 162 -27.80 -21.62 -14.36
CA ASN A 162 -26.64 -22.28 -13.77
C ASN A 162 -25.98 -21.31 -12.79
N ILE A 163 -26.61 -21.13 -11.63
CA ILE A 163 -26.07 -20.32 -10.53
C ILE A 163 -25.66 -21.26 -9.40
N LYS A 164 -24.42 -21.11 -8.93
CA LYS A 164 -23.91 -21.75 -7.72
C LYS A 164 -23.54 -20.69 -6.69
N LEU A 165 -23.82 -20.98 -5.42
CA LEU A 165 -23.53 -20.09 -4.31
C LEU A 165 -22.46 -20.73 -3.42
N TYR A 166 -21.47 -19.92 -3.07
CA TYR A 166 -20.36 -20.29 -2.20
C TYR A 166 -20.26 -19.26 -1.08
N TRP A 167 -19.82 -19.70 0.09
CA TRP A 167 -19.71 -18.86 1.29
C TRP A 167 -18.26 -18.70 1.70
N TYR A 168 -17.86 -17.45 1.91
CA TYR A 168 -16.54 -17.11 2.38
C TYR A 168 -16.41 -17.40 3.88
N GLN A 169 -15.32 -18.08 4.23
CA GLN A 169 -14.84 -18.14 5.61
C GLN A 169 -13.61 -17.24 5.68
N ASN A 170 -13.68 -16.22 6.54
CA ASN A 170 -12.65 -15.20 6.63
C ASN A 170 -11.87 -15.29 7.94
N ASP A 171 -10.64 -14.79 7.95
CA ASP A 171 -9.88 -14.53 9.17
C ASP A 171 -10.43 -13.31 9.96
N HIS A 172 -9.72 -12.93 11.02
CA HIS A 172 -10.10 -11.77 11.84
C HIS A 172 -10.08 -10.47 11.03
N LEU A 173 -9.22 -10.34 10.02
CA LEU A 173 -9.13 -9.19 9.11
C LEU A 173 -10.19 -9.16 8.01
N GLY A 174 -10.94 -10.25 7.82
CA GLY A 174 -11.88 -10.36 6.71
C GLY A 174 -11.23 -10.86 5.41
N THR A 175 -10.05 -11.47 5.51
CA THR A 175 -9.34 -12.11 4.40
C THR A 175 -9.93 -13.51 4.17
N PRO A 176 -10.34 -13.87 2.94
CA PRO A 176 -10.80 -15.21 2.61
C PRO A 176 -9.76 -16.30 2.90
N ILE A 177 -10.06 -17.21 3.84
CA ILE A 177 -9.22 -18.38 4.15
C ILE A 177 -9.85 -19.71 3.72
N ALA A 178 -11.15 -19.74 3.45
CA ALA A 178 -11.81 -20.89 2.85
C ALA A 178 -13.09 -20.51 2.08
N LEU A 179 -13.51 -21.40 1.18
CA LEU A 179 -14.81 -21.38 0.52
C LEU A 179 -15.59 -22.65 0.87
N THR A 180 -16.86 -22.47 1.19
CA THR A 180 -17.78 -23.57 1.52
C THR A 180 -18.94 -23.64 0.54
N GLY A 181 -19.35 -24.86 0.21
CA GLY A 181 -20.50 -25.14 -0.66
C GLY A 181 -21.84 -24.91 0.04
N SER A 182 -22.94 -25.10 -0.69
CA SER A 182 -24.30 -24.92 -0.18
C SER A 182 -24.69 -25.89 0.95
N LEU A 183 -23.96 -27.00 1.08
CA LEU A 183 -24.18 -28.01 2.13
C LEU A 183 -23.21 -27.84 3.33
N GLY A 184 -22.35 -26.81 3.30
CA GLY A 184 -21.37 -26.52 4.35
C GLY A 184 -20.06 -27.32 4.24
N ASP A 185 -19.88 -28.05 3.15
CA ASP A 185 -18.62 -28.72 2.81
C ASP A 185 -17.55 -27.68 2.43
N THR A 186 -16.33 -27.83 2.97
CA THR A 186 -15.18 -27.01 2.57
C THR A 186 -14.68 -27.46 1.21
N LEU A 187 -14.62 -26.54 0.25
CA LEU A 187 -14.21 -26.79 -1.14
C LEU A 187 -12.80 -26.30 -1.43
N TYR A 188 -12.41 -25.21 -0.77
CA TYR A 188 -11.10 -24.58 -0.87
C TYR A 188 -10.70 -24.06 0.50
N GLU A 189 -9.42 -24.16 0.84
CA GLU A 189 -8.83 -23.48 1.99
C GLU A 189 -7.39 -23.05 1.68
N CYS A 190 -6.94 -21.97 2.30
CA CYS A 190 -5.59 -21.46 2.16
C CYS A 190 -5.03 -20.88 3.47
N GLN A 191 -3.71 -20.81 3.54
CA GLN A 191 -2.96 -20.19 4.63
C GLN A 191 -2.11 -19.06 4.07
N TYR A 192 -2.17 -17.89 4.70
CA TYR A 192 -1.36 -16.74 4.34
C TYR A 192 -0.17 -16.57 5.28
N ASN A 193 0.91 -15.98 4.77
CA ASN A 193 1.91 -15.32 5.61
C ASN A 193 1.38 -13.97 6.11
N ALA A 194 2.12 -13.31 6.99
CA ALA A 194 1.69 -12.03 7.58
C ALA A 194 1.40 -10.94 6.52
N TYR A 195 2.05 -10.99 5.37
CA TYR A 195 1.92 -10.02 4.28
C TYR A 195 0.99 -10.48 3.14
N GLY A 196 0.19 -11.53 3.36
CA GLY A 196 -0.87 -11.93 2.44
C GLY A 196 -0.41 -12.77 1.25
N GLN A 197 0.79 -13.35 1.29
CA GLN A 197 1.17 -14.41 0.35
C GLN A 197 0.57 -15.74 0.78
N ILE A 198 0.03 -16.49 -0.17
CA ILE A 198 -0.40 -17.87 0.09
C ILE A 198 0.84 -18.74 0.32
N ILE A 199 0.91 -19.37 1.49
CA ILE A 199 1.94 -20.35 1.87
C ILE A 199 1.50 -21.75 1.43
N ASN A 200 0.22 -22.05 1.58
CA ASN A 200 -0.37 -23.34 1.23
C ASN A 200 -1.83 -23.15 0.85
N GLU A 201 -2.32 -23.95 -0.08
CA GLU A 201 -3.73 -24.03 -0.44
C GLU A 201 -4.13 -25.47 -0.77
N THR A 202 -5.37 -25.80 -0.47
CA THR A 202 -5.93 -27.14 -0.65
C THR A 202 -7.30 -27.01 -1.32
N HIS A 203 -7.51 -27.80 -2.38
CA HIS A 203 -8.83 -28.03 -2.98
C HIS A 203 -9.34 -29.39 -2.54
N HIS A 204 -10.58 -29.43 -2.06
CA HIS A 204 -11.20 -30.63 -1.48
C HIS A 204 -12.17 -31.33 -2.45
N GLN A 205 -12.12 -30.97 -3.73
CA GLN A 205 -12.93 -31.54 -4.80
C GLN A 205 -12.05 -31.99 -5.97
N ASP A 206 -12.40 -33.13 -6.58
CA ASP A 206 -11.63 -33.73 -7.69
C ASP A 206 -11.66 -32.88 -8.97
N ASP A 207 -12.79 -32.24 -9.25
CA ASP A 207 -12.98 -31.37 -10.41
C ASP A 207 -12.73 -29.90 -10.05
N ILE A 208 -11.45 -29.55 -9.92
CA ILE A 208 -11.00 -28.20 -9.53
C ILE A 208 -11.45 -27.16 -10.55
N ASP A 209 -11.48 -27.50 -11.84
CA ASP A 209 -11.90 -26.59 -12.92
C ASP A 209 -13.39 -26.20 -12.82
N SER A 210 -14.17 -26.95 -12.03
CA SER A 210 -15.58 -26.64 -11.73
C SER A 210 -15.79 -25.68 -10.55
N LEU A 211 -14.73 -25.39 -9.79
CA LEU A 211 -14.74 -24.45 -8.68
C LEU A 211 -14.58 -23.01 -9.18
N PRO A 212 -15.18 -22.03 -8.48
CA PRO A 212 -14.96 -20.63 -8.78
C PRO A 212 -13.52 -20.22 -8.45
N ASP A 213 -12.99 -19.28 -9.23
CA ASP A 213 -11.76 -18.59 -8.86
C ASP A 213 -11.97 -17.80 -7.57
N ASN A 214 -10.97 -17.76 -6.69
CA ASN A 214 -11.00 -16.90 -5.51
C ASN A 214 -9.89 -15.82 -5.58
N PRO A 215 -10.12 -14.70 -6.28
CA PRO A 215 -9.12 -13.66 -6.42
C PRO A 215 -9.11 -12.67 -5.25
N LEU A 216 -10.09 -12.68 -4.34
CA LEU A 216 -10.12 -11.73 -3.23
C LEU A 216 -8.99 -12.02 -2.22
N ARG A 217 -8.32 -10.96 -1.74
CA ARG A 217 -7.20 -11.03 -0.78
C ARG A 217 -7.53 -10.19 0.45
N PHE A 218 -6.57 -9.45 1.02
CA PHE A 218 -6.89 -8.46 2.06
C PHE A 218 -8.02 -7.55 1.59
N GLN A 219 -8.81 -7.03 2.52
CA GLN A 219 -9.96 -6.18 2.18
C GLN A 219 -9.61 -5.11 1.13
N GLY A 220 -10.37 -5.08 0.03
CA GLY A 220 -10.13 -4.19 -1.11
C GLY A 220 -9.23 -4.73 -2.24
N GLN A 221 -8.55 -5.85 -2.00
CA GLN A 221 -7.57 -6.42 -2.93
C GLN A 221 -8.13 -7.52 -3.83
N TYR A 222 -7.68 -7.52 -5.08
CA TYR A 222 -7.94 -8.54 -6.09
C TYR A 222 -6.61 -9.07 -6.64
N TYR A 223 -6.42 -10.39 -6.61
CA TYR A 223 -5.24 -11.09 -7.09
C TYR A 223 -5.26 -11.26 -8.61
N ASP A 224 -4.24 -10.70 -9.27
CA ASP A 224 -3.94 -10.94 -10.67
C ASP A 224 -2.89 -12.06 -10.79
N GLU A 225 -3.35 -13.30 -10.96
CA GLU A 225 -2.49 -14.49 -11.09
C GLU A 225 -1.37 -14.29 -12.11
N GLU A 226 -1.68 -13.64 -13.24
CA GLU A 226 -0.76 -13.45 -14.33
C GLU A 226 0.44 -12.56 -13.98
N THR A 227 0.30 -11.72 -12.95
CA THR A 227 1.39 -10.86 -12.45
C THR A 227 1.92 -11.28 -11.08
N GLY A 228 1.08 -11.90 -10.25
CA GLY A 228 1.32 -12.13 -8.83
C GLY A 228 0.96 -10.92 -7.95
N LEU A 229 0.52 -9.81 -8.54
CA LEU A 229 0.18 -8.58 -7.83
C LEU A 229 -1.27 -8.59 -7.35
N HIS A 230 -1.51 -7.85 -6.28
CA HIS A 230 -2.83 -7.59 -5.75
C HIS A 230 -3.24 -6.17 -6.18
N TYR A 231 -4.17 -6.06 -7.12
CA TYR A 231 -4.80 -4.79 -7.45
C TYR A 231 -5.62 -4.30 -6.24
N ASN A 232 -5.32 -3.09 -5.77
CA ASN A 232 -5.92 -2.49 -4.58
C ASN A 232 -6.41 -1.07 -4.87
N LEU A 233 -7.42 -0.99 -5.75
CA LEU A 233 -8.07 0.21 -6.26
C LEU A 233 -7.12 1.30 -6.81
N ASN A 234 -6.44 2.03 -5.93
CA ASN A 234 -5.54 3.11 -6.31
C ASN A 234 -4.10 2.66 -6.56
N ARG A 235 -3.69 1.48 -6.05
CA ARG A 235 -2.32 0.97 -6.16
C ARG A 235 -2.30 -0.54 -6.44
N TYR A 236 -1.12 -1.05 -6.78
CA TYR A 236 -0.85 -2.48 -6.87
C TYR A 236 0.09 -2.88 -5.74
N TYR A 237 -0.35 -3.85 -4.94
CA TYR A 237 0.38 -4.41 -3.81
C TYR A 237 1.10 -5.68 -4.26
N ASP A 238 2.37 -5.82 -3.89
CA ASP A 238 3.14 -7.03 -4.09
C ASP A 238 3.27 -7.75 -2.73
N PRO A 239 2.58 -8.88 -2.53
CA PRO A 239 2.64 -9.60 -1.27
C PRO A 239 4.03 -10.23 -1.03
N PHE A 240 4.83 -10.49 -2.08
CA PHE A 240 6.19 -11.02 -1.95
C PHE A 240 7.14 -10.03 -1.29
N THR A 241 7.03 -8.76 -1.65
CA THR A 241 7.84 -7.70 -1.02
C THR A 241 7.12 -7.04 0.16
N GLY A 242 5.82 -7.29 0.33
CA GLY A 242 5.00 -6.73 1.40
C GLY A 242 4.74 -5.23 1.26
N ARG A 243 4.72 -4.70 0.02
CA ARG A 243 4.62 -3.27 -0.25
C ARG A 243 3.94 -2.94 -1.58
N TYR A 244 3.55 -1.68 -1.77
CA TYR A 244 3.05 -1.19 -3.05
C TYR A 244 4.18 -0.97 -4.07
N ILE A 245 3.89 -1.15 -5.36
CA ILE A 245 4.86 -0.93 -6.45
C ILE A 245 4.90 0.51 -6.98
N THR A 246 4.08 1.38 -6.41
CA THR A 246 3.98 2.82 -6.71
C THR A 246 3.90 3.62 -5.42
N GLN A 247 4.32 4.89 -5.46
CA GLN A 247 4.17 5.80 -4.32
C GLN A 247 2.69 6.09 -4.03
N ASP A 248 2.37 6.34 -2.77
CA ASP A 248 1.06 6.77 -2.33
C ASP A 248 0.62 8.04 -3.06
N LEU A 249 -0.58 8.01 -3.63
CA LEU A 249 -1.16 9.14 -4.36
C LEU A 249 -1.51 10.30 -3.42
N LEU A 250 -1.69 10.04 -2.13
CA LEU A 250 -1.85 11.05 -1.09
C LEU A 250 -0.52 11.67 -0.64
N GLY A 251 0.62 11.15 -1.14
CA GLY A 251 1.94 11.61 -0.77
C GLY A 251 2.16 11.48 0.73
N MET A 252 2.55 12.58 1.38
CA MET A 252 2.76 12.58 2.84
C MET A 252 1.50 12.33 3.65
N LEU A 253 0.30 12.60 3.11
CA LEU A 253 -0.93 12.38 3.85
C LEU A 253 -1.17 10.87 4.12
N GLY A 254 -0.63 9.99 3.26
CA GLY A 254 -0.66 8.53 3.43
C GLY A 254 0.49 7.97 4.30
N GLY A 255 1.36 8.84 4.83
CA GLY A 255 2.47 8.46 5.69
C GLY A 255 3.85 8.82 5.12
N LEU A 256 4.90 8.65 5.93
CA LEU A 256 6.28 8.99 5.55
C LEU A 256 6.90 7.97 4.59
N ASN A 257 6.49 6.71 4.66
CA ASN A 257 6.90 5.68 3.73
C ASN A 257 5.85 5.46 2.65
N SER A 258 6.02 6.10 1.49
CA SER A 258 5.03 6.13 0.43
C SER A 258 4.74 4.79 -0.26
N TYR A 259 5.45 3.70 0.06
CA TYR A 259 5.16 2.38 -0.50
C TYR A 259 4.68 1.37 0.55
N GLN A 260 4.73 1.73 1.84
CA GLN A 260 4.46 0.80 2.92
C GLN A 260 2.99 0.37 2.91
N TYR A 261 2.73 -0.92 3.15
CA TYR A 261 1.39 -1.39 3.42
C TYR A 261 1.12 -1.26 4.92
N VAL A 262 0.07 -0.52 5.26
CA VAL A 262 -0.50 -0.38 6.63
C VAL A 262 0.52 -0.18 7.76
N ASN A 263 1.53 0.65 7.53
CA ASN A 263 2.61 0.95 8.48
C ASN A 263 3.41 -0.27 8.96
N GLY A 264 3.44 -1.36 8.17
CA GLY A 264 4.17 -2.57 8.53
C GLY A 264 3.45 -3.45 9.56
N ASP A 265 2.16 -3.19 9.81
CA ASP A 265 1.32 -3.97 10.72
C ASP A 265 0.11 -4.59 9.98
N PRO A 266 0.34 -5.53 9.05
CA PRO A 266 -0.71 -6.18 8.27
C PRO A 266 -1.58 -7.14 9.09
N ILE A 267 -1.25 -7.38 10.35
CA ILE A 267 -2.02 -8.27 11.23
C ILE A 267 -3.17 -7.53 11.91
N ASN A 268 -3.04 -6.22 12.12
CA ASN A 268 -4.04 -5.42 12.82
C ASN A 268 -4.77 -4.42 11.91
N TRP A 269 -4.20 -4.10 10.75
CA TRP A 269 -4.68 -3.02 9.88
C TRP A 269 -4.92 -3.49 8.44
N ILE A 270 -5.84 -2.82 7.77
CA ILE A 270 -6.18 -3.04 6.35
C ILE A 270 -6.10 -1.71 5.59
N ASP A 271 -5.96 -1.76 4.26
CA ASP A 271 -6.07 -0.57 3.38
C ASP A 271 -6.98 -0.88 2.18
N PRO A 272 -8.32 -0.76 2.34
CA PRO A 272 -9.28 -1.13 1.30
C PRO A 272 -9.25 -0.28 0.03
N LEU A 273 -8.63 0.89 0.08
CA LEU A 273 -8.55 1.81 -1.06
C LEU A 273 -7.15 1.85 -1.66
N GLY A 274 -6.15 1.26 -1.01
CA GLY A 274 -4.76 1.44 -1.36
C GLY A 274 -4.30 2.88 -1.21
N LEU A 275 -4.71 3.57 -0.14
CA LEU A 275 -4.33 4.96 0.17
C LEU A 275 -4.12 5.21 1.66
N ILE A 276 -4.94 4.60 2.52
CA ILE A 276 -4.96 4.91 3.96
C ILE A 276 -5.30 3.64 4.71
N LYS A 277 -4.52 3.33 5.75
CA LYS A 277 -4.83 2.24 6.66
C LYS A 277 -6.05 2.58 7.51
N VAL A 278 -6.91 1.59 7.75
CA VAL A 278 -8.04 1.71 8.67
C VAL A 278 -7.99 0.57 9.67
N GLU A 279 -8.44 0.88 10.89
CA GLU A 279 -8.56 -0.13 11.94
C GLU A 279 -9.64 -1.12 11.52
N ASN A 280 -9.36 -2.41 11.64
CA ASN A 280 -10.34 -3.43 11.36
C ASN A 280 -11.28 -3.57 12.56
N ASN A 281 -12.29 -2.70 12.66
CA ASN A 281 -13.26 -2.64 13.76
C ASN A 281 -14.31 -3.78 13.75
N GLY A 282 -14.12 -4.84 12.97
CA GLY A 282 -15.13 -5.89 12.82
C GLY A 282 -16.43 -5.35 12.22
N PHE A 283 -17.59 -5.78 12.75
CA PHE A 283 -18.94 -5.49 12.24
C PHE A 283 -19.32 -4.00 12.14
N GLU A 284 -18.57 -3.07 12.74
CA GLU A 284 -18.80 -1.64 12.55
C GLU A 284 -18.07 -1.16 11.29
N GLY A 285 -18.86 -0.79 10.27
CA GLY A 285 -18.37 -0.36 8.95
C GLY A 285 -17.36 0.79 9.00
N ILE A 286 -16.72 1.05 7.85
CA ILE A 286 -15.63 2.02 7.66
C ILE A 286 -16.14 3.48 7.71
N ALA A 287 -17.26 3.72 8.39
CA ALA A 287 -17.75 5.06 8.66
C ALA A 287 -16.93 5.64 9.83
N GLU A 288 -16.01 6.53 9.47
CA GLU A 288 -15.41 7.54 10.34
C GLU A 288 -14.77 7.00 11.63
N LYS A 289 -13.49 6.57 11.61
CA LYS A 289 -12.68 6.51 12.84
C LYS A 289 -11.16 6.52 12.59
N GLU A 290 -10.48 7.21 13.51
CA GLU A 290 -9.12 7.74 13.42
C GLU A 290 -8.00 6.70 13.66
N VAL A 291 -7.11 6.60 12.66
CA VAL A 291 -5.64 6.51 12.66
C VAL A 291 -4.91 6.35 14.00
N THR A 292 -4.16 5.26 14.22
CA THR A 292 -3.01 5.28 15.16
C THR A 292 -1.76 4.49 14.73
N HIS A 293 -0.59 5.02 15.13
CA HIS A 293 0.77 4.45 15.14
C HIS A 293 1.56 4.35 13.81
N ALA A 294 1.89 5.48 13.20
CA ALA A 294 3.21 5.73 12.56
C ALA A 294 4.04 6.66 13.47
N VAL A 295 5.29 7.00 13.11
CA VAL A 295 5.98 8.17 13.68
C VAL A 295 5.18 9.40 13.30
N THR A 296 4.14 9.71 14.09
CA THR A 296 3.12 10.68 13.70
C THR A 296 3.55 12.11 13.95
N HIS A 297 4.76 12.37 14.47
CA HIS A 297 5.21 13.68 14.94
C HIS A 297 6.55 14.08 14.33
N PHE A 298 6.73 15.39 14.09
CA PHE A 298 8.03 15.94 13.70
C PHE A 298 9.07 15.68 14.78
N PRO A 299 10.31 15.29 14.42
CA PRO A 299 11.33 15.03 15.41
C PRO A 299 11.74 16.33 16.11
N LYS A 300 12.02 16.23 17.41
CA LYS A 300 12.56 17.37 18.19
C LYS A 300 13.94 17.79 17.68
N ASN A 301 14.75 16.82 17.28
CA ASN A 301 16.05 17.07 16.65
C ASN A 301 15.90 16.94 15.12
N PRO A 302 16.13 18.01 14.34
CA PRO A 302 15.98 17.97 12.89
C PRO A 302 16.90 16.98 12.19
N ASN A 303 18.03 16.59 12.79
CA ASN A 303 18.93 15.59 12.20
C ASN A 303 18.29 14.18 12.17
N ASP A 304 17.34 13.90 13.07
CA ASP A 304 16.63 12.62 13.03
C ASP A 304 15.67 12.55 11.83
N LEU A 305 15.25 13.70 11.29
CA LEU A 305 14.45 13.74 10.06
C LEU A 305 15.23 13.20 8.85
N SER A 306 16.55 13.41 8.79
CA SER A 306 17.39 12.83 7.73
C SER A 306 17.40 11.31 7.78
N LYS A 307 17.40 10.72 8.98
CA LYS A 307 17.31 9.26 9.17
C LYS A 307 15.93 8.75 8.78
N ILE A 308 14.88 9.47 9.17
CA ILE A 308 13.47 9.12 8.86
C ILE A 308 13.16 9.23 7.37
N LEU A 309 13.78 10.16 6.64
CA LEU A 309 13.54 10.37 5.22
C LEU A 309 14.57 9.67 4.33
N GLU A 310 15.68 9.18 4.88
CA GLU A 310 16.87 8.72 4.15
C GLU A 310 17.30 9.70 3.05
N VAL A 311 17.15 10.98 3.34
CA VAL A 311 17.51 12.07 2.44
C VAL A 311 18.38 13.02 3.24
N GLU A 312 19.60 13.24 2.76
CA GLU A 312 20.42 14.31 3.31
C GLU A 312 19.83 15.68 2.94
N PRO A 313 19.70 16.60 3.91
CA PRO A 313 19.14 17.91 3.67
C PRO A 313 20.16 18.80 2.96
N LYS A 314 19.64 19.72 2.16
CA LYS A 314 20.42 20.90 1.78
C LYS A 314 20.50 21.84 2.96
N VAL A 315 21.68 21.95 3.56
CA VAL A 315 21.95 22.87 4.68
C VAL A 315 22.37 24.23 4.15
N THR A 316 21.71 25.28 4.64
CA THR A 316 21.98 26.69 4.29
C THR A 316 21.87 27.55 5.55
N THR A 317 22.39 28.77 5.50
CA THR A 317 22.26 29.74 6.59
C THR A 317 21.15 30.74 6.26
N THR A 318 20.28 31.05 7.22
CA THR A 318 19.23 32.07 7.09
C THR A 318 19.81 33.48 7.17
N GLN A 319 18.97 34.50 6.92
CA GLN A 319 19.35 35.90 7.09
C GLN A 319 19.70 36.24 8.56
N HIS A 320 19.17 35.49 9.53
CA HIS A 320 19.44 35.66 10.97
C HIS A 320 20.61 34.80 11.47
N LYS A 321 21.46 34.29 10.55
CA LYS A 321 22.63 33.45 10.87
C LYS A 321 22.30 32.12 11.57
N THR A 322 21.08 31.62 11.41
CA THR A 322 20.66 30.30 11.91
C THR A 322 20.69 29.25 10.80
N THR A 323 20.70 27.98 11.19
CA THR A 323 20.68 26.85 10.26
C THR A 323 19.29 26.67 9.64
N ARG A 324 19.25 26.50 8.32
CA ARG A 324 18.09 26.04 7.55
C ARG A 324 18.43 24.73 6.87
N MET A 325 17.57 23.74 7.04
CA MET A 325 17.72 22.41 6.44
C MET A 325 16.53 22.15 5.53
N VAL A 326 16.78 21.69 4.31
CA VAL A 326 15.72 21.42 3.32
C VAL A 326 15.85 20.00 2.81
N TRP A 327 14.84 19.19 3.09
CA TRP A 327 14.68 17.84 2.56
C TRP A 327 13.71 17.85 1.37
N GLU A 328 14.05 17.10 0.33
CA GLU A 328 13.15 16.80 -0.78
C GLU A 328 13.02 15.27 -0.87
N PRO A 329 12.12 14.66 -0.07
CA PRO A 329 12.01 13.20 0.05
C PRO A 329 11.53 12.54 -1.26
N ASN A 330 10.79 13.28 -2.06
CA ASN A 330 10.32 12.86 -3.38
C ASN A 330 10.29 14.07 -4.33
N SER A 331 9.80 13.88 -5.54
CA SER A 331 9.87 14.90 -6.60
C SER A 331 8.96 16.11 -6.37
N ASN A 332 7.97 16.04 -5.47
CA ASN A 332 6.90 17.03 -5.34
C ASN A 332 6.78 17.63 -3.92
N THR A 333 7.51 17.07 -2.96
CA THR A 333 7.45 17.44 -1.56
C THR A 333 8.76 18.05 -1.12
N ARG A 334 8.67 19.13 -0.35
CA ARG A 334 9.81 19.75 0.34
C ARG A 334 9.45 19.96 1.80
N ILE A 335 10.32 19.49 2.68
CA ILE A 335 10.25 19.77 4.11
C ILE A 335 11.41 20.70 4.43
N ARG A 336 11.11 21.82 5.09
CA ARG A 336 12.12 22.80 5.49
C ARG A 336 12.08 22.99 7.00
N TYR A 337 13.21 22.79 7.66
CA TYR A 337 13.43 23.22 9.02
C TYR A 337 14.13 24.58 9.03
N GLU A 338 13.66 25.51 9.85
CA GLU A 338 14.31 26.79 10.08
C GLU A 338 14.09 27.30 11.50
N SER A 339 14.98 28.18 11.95
CA SER A 339 14.91 28.81 13.27
C SER A 339 15.10 30.32 13.16
N HIS A 340 14.15 31.13 13.62
CA HIS A 340 14.24 32.61 13.58
C HIS A 340 14.07 33.23 14.97
N PRO A 341 15.03 33.06 15.90
CA PRO A 341 14.89 33.46 17.31
C PRO A 341 14.98 34.98 17.55
N GLY A 342 15.45 35.75 16.56
CA GLY A 342 15.66 37.21 16.67
C GLY A 342 14.88 38.04 15.66
N ASP A 343 13.82 37.48 15.06
CA ASP A 343 12.99 38.23 14.11
C ASP A 343 12.15 39.30 14.81
N SER A 344 12.06 40.48 14.21
CA SER A 344 11.31 41.61 14.74
C SER A 344 9.80 41.43 14.52
N GLY A 345 9.00 41.44 15.59
CA GLY A 345 7.54 41.31 15.51
C GLY A 345 6.92 40.71 16.77
N ILE A 346 5.61 40.46 16.74
CA ILE A 346 4.93 39.69 17.80
C ILE A 346 5.40 38.24 17.69
N PHE A 347 5.99 37.73 18.77
CA PHE A 347 6.51 36.37 18.82
C PHE A 347 5.42 35.36 18.52
N ASN A 348 5.71 34.44 17.60
CA ASN A 348 4.85 33.34 17.22
C ASN A 348 5.73 32.12 16.96
N PRO A 349 5.63 31.05 17.76
CA PRO A 349 6.56 29.92 17.69
C PRO A 349 6.52 29.16 16.35
N ARG A 350 5.44 29.27 15.58
CA ARG A 350 5.30 28.68 14.22
C ARG A 350 5.99 29.53 13.13
N HIS A 351 6.73 30.57 13.52
CA HIS A 351 7.46 31.50 12.63
C HIS A 351 8.77 32.00 13.28
N HIS A 352 8.68 32.45 14.53
CA HIS A 352 9.73 33.00 15.38
C HIS A 352 10.19 31.91 16.35
N GLY A 353 11.19 31.12 15.96
CA GLY A 353 11.63 29.93 16.71
C GLY A 353 11.88 28.74 15.79
N GLU A 354 12.15 27.57 16.36
CA GLU A 354 12.38 26.33 15.61
C GLU A 354 11.05 25.78 15.08
N HIS A 355 10.95 25.57 13.77
CA HIS A 355 9.75 25.04 13.15
C HIS A 355 10.04 24.40 11.78
N TYR A 356 9.11 23.53 11.36
CA TYR A 356 9.11 22.88 10.06
C TYR A 356 8.06 23.52 9.14
N HIS A 357 8.35 23.62 7.85
CA HIS A 357 7.35 23.89 6.80
C HIS A 357 7.29 22.70 5.87
N ILE A 358 6.09 22.36 5.42
CA ILE A 358 5.88 21.41 4.32
C ILE A 358 5.35 22.20 3.13
N GLU A 359 6.03 22.05 2.00
CA GLU A 359 5.67 22.60 0.72
C GLU A 359 5.40 21.46 -0.26
N ILE A 360 4.29 21.50 -0.97
CA ILE A 360 3.91 20.56 -2.02
C ILE A 360 3.77 21.34 -3.33
N LYS A 361 4.27 20.79 -4.43
CA LYS A 361 4.06 21.34 -5.78
C LYS A 361 3.36 20.31 -6.68
N PRO A 362 2.70 20.73 -7.77
CA PRO A 362 2.22 19.82 -8.80
C PRO A 362 3.34 18.94 -9.39
N ASN A 363 3.02 17.67 -9.67
CA ASN A 363 3.99 16.68 -10.17
C ASN A 363 4.58 17.05 -11.55
N ASN A 364 3.82 17.77 -12.37
CA ASN A 364 4.20 18.21 -13.71
C ASN A 364 5.09 19.46 -13.75
N LEU A 365 5.32 20.14 -12.61
CA LEU A 365 6.12 21.36 -12.54
C LEU A 365 7.45 21.13 -11.81
N THR A 366 8.48 21.85 -12.22
CA THR A 366 9.69 22.03 -11.39
C THR A 366 9.40 23.01 -10.24
N TRP A 367 10.21 22.99 -9.18
CA TRP A 367 10.08 23.95 -8.07
C TRP A 367 10.14 25.42 -8.53
N ASN A 368 10.96 25.72 -9.54
CA ASN A 368 11.05 27.07 -10.10
C ASN A 368 9.80 27.46 -10.88
N GLN A 369 9.24 26.54 -11.68
CA GLN A 369 7.97 26.77 -12.39
C GLN A 369 6.81 26.93 -11.41
N ALA A 370 6.70 26.03 -10.43
CA ALA A 370 5.68 26.10 -9.40
C ALA A 370 5.75 27.40 -8.60
N LYS A 371 6.96 27.88 -8.26
CA LYS A 371 7.15 29.18 -7.61
C LYS A 371 6.69 30.35 -8.49
N ARG A 372 7.05 30.36 -9.78
CA ARG A 372 6.65 31.42 -10.73
C ARG A 372 5.14 31.45 -10.95
N GLN A 373 4.49 30.28 -10.93
CA GLN A 373 3.05 30.14 -11.13
C GLN A 373 2.26 30.22 -9.81
N ASN A 374 2.93 30.49 -8.67
CA ASN A 374 2.33 30.48 -7.35
C ASN A 374 1.54 29.18 -7.03
N ALA A 375 2.01 28.06 -7.55
CA ALA A 375 1.37 26.75 -7.45
C ALA A 375 1.92 25.90 -6.29
N ILE A 376 2.80 26.46 -5.45
CA ILE A 376 3.31 25.78 -4.27
C ILE A 376 2.28 25.89 -3.15
N GLN A 377 1.77 24.76 -2.69
CA GLN A 377 0.90 24.67 -1.54
C GLN A 377 1.73 24.50 -0.28
N LYS A 378 1.53 25.38 0.70
CA LYS A 378 2.03 25.15 2.06
C LYS A 378 1.00 24.32 2.83
N VAL A 379 1.43 23.20 3.38
CA VAL A 379 0.60 22.43 4.31
C VAL A 379 0.55 23.20 5.62
N LYS A 380 -0.63 23.25 6.24
CA LYS A 380 -0.87 23.99 7.47
C LYS A 380 -1.19 23.00 8.60
N PRO A 381 -0.86 23.34 9.86
CA PRO A 381 -1.32 22.61 11.03
C PRO A 381 -2.85 22.49 11.08
N GLU A 382 -3.34 21.43 11.72
CA GLU A 382 -4.78 21.17 11.87
C GLU A 382 -5.49 22.27 12.67
N ASP A 383 -4.81 22.84 13.66
CA ASP A 383 -5.26 23.95 14.52
C ASP A 383 -4.96 25.35 13.93
N TYR A 384 -4.58 25.44 12.66
CA TYR A 384 -4.16 26.70 12.05
C TYR A 384 -5.25 27.79 12.08
N LYS A 385 -4.87 28.97 12.58
CA LYS A 385 -5.66 30.21 12.50
C LYS A 385 -4.97 31.25 11.62
N LEU A 386 -5.74 32.09 10.96
CA LEU A 386 -5.20 33.17 10.14
C LEU A 386 -4.27 34.06 10.99
N GLY A 387 -3.03 34.25 10.54
CA GLY A 387 -2.00 35.02 11.26
C GLY A 387 -1.11 34.20 12.22
N HIS A 388 -1.43 32.93 12.48
CA HIS A 388 -0.68 32.08 13.42
C HIS A 388 0.56 31.39 12.83
N GLY A 389 1.03 31.79 11.64
CA GLY A 389 2.19 31.14 11.00
C GLY A 389 1.85 29.74 10.46
N THR A 390 2.51 29.32 9.38
CA THR A 390 2.20 28.03 8.72
C THR A 390 3.11 26.89 9.14
N GLY A 391 4.01 27.13 10.10
CA GLY A 391 4.98 26.15 10.55
C GLY A 391 4.41 25.14 11.54
N PHE A 392 5.00 23.94 11.54
CA PHE A 392 4.80 22.89 12.53
C PHE A 392 5.91 22.96 13.57
N LEU A 393 5.57 22.82 14.84
CA LEU A 393 6.53 22.80 15.93
C LEU A 393 7.24 21.44 16.00
N PRO A 394 8.50 21.40 16.45
CA PRO A 394 9.16 20.14 16.79
C PRO A 394 8.34 19.37 17.84
N GLY A 395 8.08 18.10 17.58
CA GLY A 395 7.22 17.25 18.41
C GLY A 395 5.71 17.41 18.14
N GLU A 396 5.29 18.20 17.15
CA GLU A 396 3.89 18.29 16.71
C GLU A 396 3.55 17.19 15.70
N LYS A 397 2.28 16.76 15.69
CA LYS A 397 1.78 15.77 14.74
C LYS A 397 2.00 16.27 13.31
N HIS A 398 2.63 15.46 12.47
CA HIS A 398 2.72 15.77 11.05
C HIS A 398 1.36 15.53 10.39
N PRO A 399 1.03 16.21 9.29
CA PRO A 399 -0.27 16.06 8.63
C PRO A 399 -0.46 14.71 7.93
N GLY A 400 0.59 13.86 7.87
CA GLY A 400 0.48 12.45 7.48
C GLY A 400 -0.14 11.59 8.57
N GLN A 401 -0.81 10.52 8.16
CA GLN A 401 -1.34 9.50 9.08
C GLN A 401 -0.26 8.59 9.66
#